data_AF-X1IUA4-F1
#
_entry.id   AF-X1IUA4-F1
#
_cell.length_a   1.000
_cell.length_b   1.000
_cell.length_c   1.000
_cell.angle_alpha   90.00
_cell.angle_beta   90.00
_cell.angle_gamma   90.00
#
_symmetry.space_group_name_H-M   'P 1'
#
loop_
_entity.id
_entity.type
_entity.pdbx_description
1 polymer ?
#
loop_
_entity_poly.entity_id
_entity_poly.type
_entity_poly.pdbx_seq_one_letter_code
_entity_poly.pdbx_strand_id
1 'polypeptide(L)'
;LPPKGIKLKSESPAWSQVQGVLARGDAKLAEVLANIEEVSLSGWRKAMEKCHLDIDYYAHQRWDTTQKLPWEVIDSGTEPEKLKLELNRALAQY
;
A
#
# COMPACT_ATOMS: atom_id res chain seq x y z
N LEU A 1 -12.85 30.61 -9.96
CA LEU A 1 -12.25 30.60 -11.32
C LEU A 1 -13.10 29.70 -12.21
N PRO A 2 -13.50 30.12 -13.41
CA PRO A 2 -14.13 29.22 -14.37
C PRO A 2 -13.15 28.07 -14.69
N PRO A 3 -13.63 26.83 -14.87
CA PRO A 3 -12.75 25.68 -15.12
C PRO A 3 -12.01 25.89 -16.45
N LYS A 4 -10.67 25.94 -16.41
CA LYS A 4 -9.78 26.17 -17.57
C LYS A 4 -9.69 24.97 -18.54
N GLY A 5 -10.70 24.10 -18.59
CA GLY A 5 -10.68 22.91 -19.46
C GLY A 5 -9.68 21.81 -19.08
N ILE A 6 -9.04 21.90 -17.90
CA ILE A 6 -8.12 20.85 -17.41
C ILE A 6 -8.95 19.79 -16.68
N LYS A 7 -8.96 18.56 -17.21
CA LYS A 7 -9.58 17.40 -16.56
C LYS A 7 -8.54 16.68 -15.72
N LEU A 8 -8.63 16.82 -14.40
CA LEU A 8 -7.79 16.08 -13.47
C LEU A 8 -8.33 14.65 -13.33
N LYS A 9 -7.51 13.64 -13.61
CA LYS A 9 -7.78 12.26 -13.21
C LYS A 9 -7.10 12.01 -11.87
N SER A 10 -7.79 12.29 -10.78
CA SER A 10 -7.36 11.88 -9.45
C SER A 10 -7.81 10.45 -9.18
N GLU A 11 -6.92 9.62 -8.66
CA GLU A 11 -7.32 8.32 -8.15
C GLU A 11 -8.25 8.46 -6.94
N SER A 12 -9.12 7.48 -6.74
CA SER A 12 -9.97 7.44 -5.56
C SER A 12 -9.13 7.11 -4.32
N PRO A 13 -9.19 7.90 -3.24
CA PRO A 13 -8.46 7.61 -2.00
C PRO A 13 -8.74 6.20 -1.47
N ALA A 14 -9.98 5.71 -1.62
CA ALA A 14 -10.35 4.38 -1.20
C ALA A 14 -9.63 3.28 -2.01
N TRP A 15 -9.45 3.48 -3.31
CA TRP A 15 -8.70 2.55 -4.15
C TRP A 15 -7.19 2.66 -3.91
N SER A 16 -6.66 3.85 -3.63
CA SER A 16 -5.27 4.02 -3.20
C SER A 16 -4.99 3.31 -1.88
N GLN A 17 -5.96 3.21 -0.96
CA GLN A 17 -5.84 2.40 0.25
C GLN A 17 -5.67 0.92 -0.09
N VAL A 18 -6.51 0.38 -0.98
CA VAL A 18 -6.40 -1.02 -1.45
C VAL A 18 -5.02 -1.28 -2.05
N GLN A 19 -4.55 -0.39 -2.94
CA GLN A 19 -3.19 -0.50 -3.51
C GLN A 19 -2.11 -0.45 -2.45
N GLY A 20 -2.26 0.41 -1.44
CA GLY A 20 -1.33 0.49 -0.31
C GLY A 20 -1.26 -0.82 0.47
N VAL A 21 -2.40 -1.47 0.73
CA VAL A 21 -2.42 -2.78 1.38
C VAL A 21 -1.75 -3.84 0.51
N LEU A 22 -2.10 -3.90 -0.78
CA LEU A 22 -1.52 -4.89 -1.71
C LEU A 22 0.00 -4.74 -1.85
N ALA A 23 0.49 -3.51 -1.96
CA ALA A 23 1.92 -3.22 -2.06
C ALA A 23 2.71 -3.61 -0.80
N ARG A 24 2.02 -3.73 0.34
CA ARG A 24 2.64 -4.02 1.64
C ARG A 24 2.12 -5.31 2.29
N GLY A 25 1.45 -6.14 1.51
CA GLY A 25 0.89 -7.41 1.95
C GLY A 25 1.98 -8.46 2.19
N ASP A 26 1.75 -9.31 3.18
CA ASP A 26 2.53 -10.53 3.40
C ASP A 26 1.71 -11.76 2.98
N ALA A 27 2.19 -12.96 3.31
CA ALA A 27 1.50 -14.21 3.00
C ALA A 27 0.07 -14.29 3.58
N LYS A 28 -0.25 -13.53 4.65
CA LYS A 28 -1.60 -13.51 5.22
C LYS A 28 -2.60 -12.86 4.26
N LEU A 29 -2.16 -11.91 3.45
CA LEU A 29 -3.03 -11.25 2.47
C LEU A 29 -3.47 -12.19 1.35
N ALA A 30 -2.77 -13.31 1.14
CA ALA A 30 -3.18 -14.32 0.17
C ALA A 30 -4.57 -14.91 0.49
N GLU A 31 -4.91 -15.07 1.78
CA GLU A 31 -6.22 -15.56 2.19
C GLU A 31 -7.33 -14.56 1.88
N VAL A 32 -7.08 -13.26 2.06
CA VAL A 32 -8.02 -12.21 1.66
C VAL A 32 -8.27 -12.28 0.16
N LEU A 33 -7.22 -12.35 -0.65
CA LEU A 33 -7.35 -12.41 -2.11
C LEU A 33 -8.16 -13.63 -2.56
N ALA A 34 -7.98 -14.78 -1.90
CA ALA A 34 -8.73 -16.00 -2.18
C ALA A 34 -10.22 -15.91 -1.74
N ASN A 35 -10.56 -15.03 -0.80
CA ASN A 35 -11.91 -14.86 -0.27
C ASN A 35 -12.67 -13.65 -0.87
N ILE A 36 -12.08 -12.92 -1.82
CA ILE A 36 -12.78 -11.83 -2.52
C ILE A 36 -13.79 -12.43 -3.50
N GLU A 37 -15.08 -12.27 -3.19
CA GLU A 37 -16.19 -12.71 -4.05
C GLU A 37 -16.47 -11.72 -5.20
N GLU A 38 -16.23 -10.43 -4.96
CA GLU A 38 -16.46 -9.35 -5.94
C GLU A 38 -15.36 -8.31 -5.83
N VAL A 39 -14.82 -7.86 -6.97
CA VAL A 39 -13.84 -6.76 -7.06
C VAL A 39 -14.53 -5.42 -6.86
N SER A 40 -14.95 -5.16 -5.62
CA SER A 40 -15.57 -3.93 -5.17
C SER A 40 -14.97 -3.51 -3.82
N LEU A 41 -15.07 -2.23 -3.45
CA LEU A 41 -14.60 -1.77 -2.13
C LEU A 41 -15.33 -2.47 -0.98
N SER A 42 -16.60 -2.82 -1.17
CA SER A 42 -17.38 -3.60 -0.22
C SER A 42 -16.92 -5.05 -0.15
N GLY A 43 -16.66 -5.69 -1.29
CA GLY A 43 -16.12 -7.06 -1.34
C GLY A 43 -14.75 -7.16 -0.66
N TRP A 44 -13.87 -6.19 -0.95
CA TRP A 44 -12.57 -6.04 -0.32
C TRP A 44 -12.66 -5.93 1.21
N ARG A 45 -13.49 -5.01 1.73
CA ARG A 45 -13.64 -4.82 3.18
C ARG A 45 -14.18 -6.07 3.89
N LYS A 46 -15.16 -6.75 3.28
CA LYS A 46 -15.70 -8.02 3.80
C LYS A 46 -14.64 -9.11 3.86
N ALA A 47 -13.81 -9.23 2.82
CA ALA A 47 -12.73 -10.23 2.79
C ALA A 47 -11.64 -9.93 3.84
N MET A 48 -11.24 -8.66 4.01
CA MET A 48 -10.31 -8.24 5.05
C MET A 48 -10.85 -8.57 6.45
N GLU A 49 -12.12 -8.24 6.73
CA GLU A 49 -12.79 -8.51 8.00
C GLU A 49 -12.88 -10.02 8.28
N LYS A 50 -13.27 -10.82 7.27
CA LYS A 50 -13.36 -12.28 7.37
C LYS A 50 -12.03 -12.94 7.71
N CYS A 51 -10.92 -12.40 7.19
CA CYS A 51 -9.56 -12.91 7.46
C CYS A 51 -8.92 -12.25 8.69
N HIS A 52 -9.67 -11.42 9.43
CA HIS A 52 -9.20 -10.70 10.61
C HIS A 52 -7.94 -9.85 10.36
N LEU A 53 -7.83 -9.25 9.17
CA LEU A 53 -6.73 -8.35 8.81
C LEU A 53 -7.15 -6.90 8.93
N ASP A 54 -6.26 -6.09 9.49
CA ASP A 54 -6.45 -4.65 9.65
C ASP A 54 -5.90 -3.89 8.44
N ILE A 55 -6.76 -3.17 7.75
CA ILE A 55 -6.37 -2.32 6.62
C ILE A 55 -5.38 -1.24 7.07
N ASP A 56 -5.56 -0.65 8.25
CA ASP A 56 -4.77 0.50 8.70
C ASP A 56 -3.34 0.09 9.07
N TYR A 57 -3.17 -1.11 9.64
CA TYR A 57 -1.86 -1.75 9.82
C TYR A 57 -1.04 -1.74 8.52
N TYR A 58 -1.63 -2.19 7.40
CA TYR A 58 -0.93 -2.19 6.13
C TYR A 58 -0.89 -0.79 5.50
N ALA A 59 -1.97 0.00 5.58
CA ALA A 59 -2.12 1.24 4.82
C ALA A 59 -1.37 2.44 5.41
N HIS A 60 -1.30 2.53 6.75
CA HIS A 60 -0.96 3.75 7.47
C HIS A 60 0.18 3.61 8.48
N GLN A 61 0.69 2.41 8.72
CA GLN A 61 1.84 2.22 9.59
C GLN A 61 3.12 2.83 8.99
N ARG A 62 3.97 3.39 9.87
CA ARG A 62 5.35 3.75 9.52
C ARG A 62 6.22 2.50 9.53
N TRP A 63 6.88 2.25 8.41
CA TRP A 63 7.74 1.09 8.24
C TRP A 63 9.18 1.46 8.65
N ASP A 64 9.71 0.77 9.65
CA ASP A 64 11.12 0.88 10.04
C ASP A 64 12.02 0.31 8.95
N THR A 65 13.18 0.92 8.76
CA THR A 65 14.16 0.50 7.72
C THR A 65 14.99 -0.71 8.14
N THR A 66 14.86 -1.16 9.39
CA THR A 66 15.54 -2.34 9.96
C THR A 66 14.66 -3.57 10.03
N GLN A 67 13.35 -3.42 9.86
CA GLN A 67 12.44 -4.56 9.84
C GLN A 67 12.60 -5.35 8.54
N LYS A 68 12.40 -6.67 8.61
CA LYS A 68 12.38 -7.51 7.42
C LYS A 68 11.02 -7.44 6.75
N LEU A 69 10.98 -6.98 5.51
CA LEU A 69 9.77 -6.91 4.71
C LEU A 69 9.52 -8.23 3.96
N PRO A 70 8.26 -8.69 3.86
CA PRO A 70 7.89 -9.91 3.14
C PRO A 70 8.33 -9.93 1.66
N TRP A 71 8.45 -8.76 1.03
CA TRP A 71 8.86 -8.61 -0.37
C TRP A 71 10.37 -8.34 -0.55
N GLU A 72 11.18 -8.32 0.53
CA GLU A 72 12.65 -8.20 0.42
C GLU A 72 13.31 -9.34 -0.36
N VAL A 73 12.62 -10.47 -0.50
CA VAL A 73 13.03 -11.60 -1.36
C VAL A 73 13.14 -11.19 -2.83
N ILE A 74 12.44 -10.14 -3.25
CA ILE A 74 12.46 -9.66 -4.64
C ILE A 74 13.64 -8.72 -4.82
N ASP A 75 14.61 -9.13 -5.64
CA ASP A 75 15.68 -8.23 -6.08
C ASP A 75 15.14 -7.19 -7.06
N SER A 76 15.14 -5.93 -6.63
CA SER A 76 14.70 -4.77 -7.43
C SER A 76 15.83 -4.14 -8.25
N GLY A 77 17.06 -4.64 -8.17
CA GLY A 77 18.26 -4.01 -8.74
C GLY A 77 18.67 -2.72 -8.03
N THR A 78 18.09 -2.42 -6.87
CA THR A 78 18.40 -1.25 -6.06
C THR A 78 18.86 -1.68 -4.67
N GLU A 79 20.03 -1.19 -4.26
CA GLU A 79 20.56 -1.45 -2.92
C GLU A 79 19.67 -0.81 -1.83
N PRO A 80 19.32 -1.55 -0.76
CA PRO A 80 18.50 -1.02 0.33
C PRO A 80 19.07 0.24 0.98
N GLU A 81 20.40 0.36 1.08
CA GLU A 81 21.06 1.54 1.63
C GLU A 81 20.82 2.81 0.80
N LYS A 82 20.70 2.66 -0.53
CA LYS A 82 20.32 3.78 -1.40
C LYS A 82 18.90 4.25 -1.08
N LEU A 83 17.96 3.32 -0.88
CA LEU A 83 16.58 3.66 -0.52
C LEU A 83 16.50 4.36 0.85
N LYS A 84 17.27 3.90 1.83
CA LYS A 84 17.38 4.54 3.16
C LYS A 84 17.94 5.96 3.06
N LEU A 85 18.96 6.17 2.21
CA LEU A 85 19.53 7.49 1.97
C LEU A 85 18.50 8.45 1.36
N GLU A 86 17.76 8.03 0.33
CA GLU A 86 16.72 8.86 -0.28
C GLU A 86 15.57 9.16 0.70
N LEU A 87 15.19 8.20 1.54
CA LEU A 87 14.21 8.42 2.62
C LEU A 87 14.69 9.51 3.59
N ASN A 88 15.94 9.42 4.05
CA ASN A 88 16.52 10.42 4.95
C ASN A 88 16.56 11.82 4.32
N ARG A 89 16.88 11.92 3.02
CA ARG A 89 16.86 13.19 2.29
C ARG A 89 15.46 13.78 2.20
N ALA A 90 14.45 12.97 1.93
CA ALA A 90 13.06 13.41 1.87
C ALA A 90 12.58 13.91 3.23
N LEU A 91 12.92 13.20 4.31
CA LEU A 91 12.55 13.59 5.68
C LEU A 91 13.27 14.87 6.15
N ALA A 92 14.48 15.15 5.67
CA ALA A 92 15.20 16.37 6.00
C ALA A 92 14.66 17.63 5.29
N GLN A 93 13.77 17.48 4.31
CA GLN A 93 13.12 18.59 3.59
C GLN A 93 11.78 19.01 4.19
N TYR A 94 11.34 18.33 5.25
CA TYR A 94 10.14 18.63 6.04
C TYR A 94 10.52 19.25 7.39
#